data_AF-A0A956BV24-F1
#
_entry.id   AF-A0A956BV24-F1
#
_cell.length_a   1.000
_cell.length_b   1.000
_cell.length_c   1.000
_cell.angle_alpha   90.00
_cell.angle_beta   90.00
_cell.angle_gamma   90.00
#
_symmetry.space_group_name_H-M   'P 1'
#
loop_
_entity.id
_entity.type
_entity.pdbx_description
1 polymer ?
#
loop_
_entity_poly.entity_id
_entity_poly.type
_entity_poly.pdbx_seq_one_letter_code
_entity_poly.pdbx_strand_id
1 'polypeptide(L)'
;MSDMVSRIAALQDYDRYRDLHWEGTFEDYLSIVRERPEVTRTAFQRAYDMILSYGEEEYIDNKKRLVRYPFFQDPIDDGKDAIFGLDIPLMRLVHVLRAAS
;
A
#
# COMPACT_ATOMS: atom_id res chain seq x y z
N MET A 1 36.98 -1.31 3.27
CA MET A 1 36.17 -0.15 2.82
C MET A 1 35.52 -0.40 1.45
N SER A 2 36.22 -1.01 0.47
CA SER A 2 35.65 -1.37 -0.85
C SER A 2 34.52 -2.43 -0.80
N ASP A 3 34.59 -3.40 0.13
CA ASP A 3 33.57 -4.46 0.28
C ASP A 3 32.17 -3.94 0.71
N MET A 4 32.15 -2.88 1.54
CA MET A 4 30.88 -2.31 2.01
C MET A 4 30.22 -1.45 0.93
N VAL A 5 31.00 -0.73 0.14
CA VAL A 5 30.50 0.06 -1.00
C VAL A 5 29.94 -0.86 -2.09
N SER A 6 30.60 -1.98 -2.37
CA SER A 6 30.13 -2.97 -3.34
C SER A 6 28.85 -3.70 -2.87
N ARG A 7 28.72 -4.03 -1.58
CA ARG A 7 27.47 -4.54 -1.01
C ARG A 7 26.31 -3.56 -1.11
N ILE A 8 26.54 -2.26 -0.86
CA ILE A 8 25.51 -1.23 -0.99
C ILE A 8 25.10 -1.05 -2.45
N ALA A 9 26.05 -1.08 -3.39
CA ALA A 9 25.75 -1.05 -4.82
C ALA A 9 24.91 -2.27 -5.28
N ALA A 10 25.18 -3.46 -4.73
CA ALA A 10 24.41 -4.67 -5.02
C ALA A 10 22.97 -4.65 -4.45
N LEU A 11 22.64 -3.73 -3.54
CA LEU A 11 21.25 -3.51 -3.09
C LEU A 11 20.43 -2.70 -4.11
N GLN A 12 21.08 -2.00 -5.04
CA GLN A 12 20.40 -1.38 -6.19
C GLN A 12 20.23 -2.42 -7.29
N ASP A 13 19.11 -3.13 -7.24
CA ASP A 13 18.69 -4.07 -8.28
C ASP A 13 18.14 -3.30 -9.49
N TYR A 14 19.04 -2.90 -10.38
CA TYR A 14 18.73 -2.16 -11.60
C TYR A 14 17.89 -2.96 -12.60
N ASP A 15 17.96 -4.29 -12.55
CA ASP A 15 17.20 -5.17 -13.44
C ASP A 15 15.73 -5.19 -12.99
N ARG A 16 15.49 -5.30 -11.69
CA ARG A 16 14.16 -5.14 -11.11
C ARG A 16 13.54 -3.75 -11.33
N TYR A 17 14.37 -2.70 -11.38
CA TYR A 17 13.90 -1.35 -11.72
C TYR A 17 13.47 -1.25 -13.20
N ARG A 18 14.19 -1.91 -14.11
CA ARG A 18 13.81 -1.99 -15.53
C ARG A 18 12.49 -2.75 -15.76
N ASP A 19 12.27 -3.85 -15.04
CA ASP A 19 11.03 -4.63 -15.15
C ASP A 19 9.80 -3.88 -14.65
N LEU A 20 9.98 -2.87 -13.80
CA LEU A 20 8.91 -2.00 -13.29
C LEU A 20 8.55 -0.86 -14.24
N HIS A 21 9.29 -0.68 -15.34
CA HIS A 21 9.01 0.33 -16.34
C HIS A 21 8.21 -0.26 -17.50
N TRP A 22 7.11 0.41 -17.81
CA TRP A 22 6.33 0.14 -19.02
C TRP A 22 6.75 1.11 -20.13
N GLU A 23 6.97 0.58 -21.33
CA GLU A 23 7.22 1.34 -22.55
C GLU A 23 6.23 0.91 -23.63
N GLY A 24 5.72 1.87 -24.41
CA GLY A 24 4.75 1.62 -25.45
C GLY A 24 4.21 2.91 -26.04
N THR A 25 3.29 2.80 -27.00
CA THR A 25 2.64 3.97 -27.57
C THR A 25 1.53 4.49 -26.66
N PHE A 26 1.10 5.73 -26.85
CA PHE A 26 -0.04 6.27 -26.09
C PHE A 26 -1.33 5.45 -26.31
N GLU A 27 -1.51 4.84 -27.48
CA GLU A 27 -2.67 3.98 -27.77
C GLU A 27 -2.63 2.65 -26.99
N ASP A 28 -1.44 2.08 -26.82
CA ASP A 28 -1.23 0.90 -25.97
C ASP A 28 -1.58 1.24 -24.52
N TYR A 29 -1.12 2.39 -24.02
CA TYR A 29 -1.47 2.87 -22.67
C TYR A 29 -2.99 3.03 -22.50
N LEU A 30 -3.67 3.65 -23.47
CA LEU A 30 -5.13 3.80 -23.41
C LEU A 30 -5.86 2.45 -23.42
N SER A 31 -5.33 1.45 -24.12
CA SER A 31 -5.87 0.10 -24.11
C SER A 31 -5.76 -0.54 -22.73
N ILE A 32 -4.61 -0.38 -22.06
CA ILE A 32 -4.41 -0.82 -20.67
C ILE A 32 -5.41 -0.11 -19.74
N VAL A 33 -5.60 1.20 -19.87
CA VAL A 33 -6.54 1.96 -19.04
C VAL A 33 -7.99 1.50 -19.25
N ARG A 34 -8.36 1.12 -20.48
CA ARG A 34 -9.70 0.59 -20.77
C ARG A 34 -9.93 -0.79 -20.14
N GLU A 35 -8.93 -1.65 -20.15
CA GLU A 35 -9.01 -2.98 -19.54
C GLU A 35 -8.93 -2.91 -18.01
N ARG A 36 -8.05 -2.05 -17.50
CA ARG A 36 -7.66 -1.94 -16.10
C ARG A 36 -7.60 -0.47 -15.67
N PRO A 37 -8.75 0.19 -15.44
CA PRO A 37 -8.79 1.61 -15.11
C PRO A 37 -8.03 1.96 -13.82
N GLU A 38 -7.82 0.98 -12.92
CA GLU A 38 -7.07 1.15 -11.68
C GLU A 38 -5.61 1.60 -11.88
N VAL A 39 -5.03 1.38 -13.06
CA VAL A 39 -3.68 1.86 -13.39
C VAL A 39 -3.56 3.38 -13.35
N THR A 40 -4.68 4.10 -13.49
CA THR A 40 -4.72 5.57 -13.39
C THR A 40 -4.74 6.09 -11.96
N ARG A 41 -4.98 5.21 -10.96
CA ARG A 41 -5.08 5.62 -9.55
C ARG A 41 -3.74 6.04 -8.99
N THR A 42 -3.76 7.05 -8.14
CA THR A 42 -2.58 7.56 -7.44
C THR A 42 -2.05 6.54 -6.42
N ALA A 43 -0.81 6.72 -5.97
CA ALA A 43 -0.23 5.86 -4.92
C ALA A 43 -1.07 5.88 -3.63
N PHE A 44 -1.63 7.04 -3.26
CA PHE A 44 -2.51 7.20 -2.10
C PHE A 44 -3.82 6.41 -2.25
N GLN A 45 -4.46 6.51 -3.41
CA GLN A 45 -5.68 5.77 -3.73
C GLN A 45 -5.46 4.26 -3.66
N ARG A 46 -4.38 3.76 -4.27
CA ARG A 46 -4.06 2.32 -4.25
C ARG A 46 -3.80 1.80 -2.84
N ALA A 47 -3.05 2.56 -2.04
CA ALA A 47 -2.79 2.18 -0.65
C ALA A 47 -4.08 2.19 0.19
N TYR A 48 -4.93 3.19 0.00
CA TYR A 48 -6.23 3.27 0.66
C TYR A 48 -7.13 2.08 0.30
N ASP A 49 -7.29 1.79 -1.00
CA ASP A 49 -8.11 0.67 -1.46
C ASP A 49 -7.57 -0.67 -0.97
N MET A 50 -6.25 -0.84 -0.94
CA MET A 50 -5.62 -2.05 -0.42
C MET A 50 -5.97 -2.27 1.05
N ILE A 51 -5.91 -1.23 1.88
CA ILE A 51 -6.29 -1.33 3.30
C ILE A 51 -7.78 -1.67 3.43
N LEU A 52 -8.63 -1.00 2.66
CA LEU A 52 -10.08 -1.24 2.67
C LEU A 52 -10.51 -2.59 2.09
N SER A 53 -9.69 -3.20 1.24
CA SER A 53 -10.02 -4.48 0.61
C SER A 53 -10.24 -5.61 1.64
N TYR A 54 -9.72 -5.46 2.85
CA TYR A 54 -9.92 -6.38 3.98
C TYR A 54 -11.09 -5.98 4.90
N GLY A 55 -11.82 -4.91 4.57
CA GLY A 55 -12.98 -4.43 5.32
C GLY A 55 -12.66 -3.43 6.43
N GLU A 56 -13.69 -3.11 7.20
CA GLU A 56 -13.64 -2.20 8.35
C GLU A 56 -14.50 -2.79 9.47
N GLU A 57 -14.00 -2.73 10.70
CA GLU A 57 -14.70 -3.18 11.89
C GLU A 57 -14.89 -2.01 12.85
N GLU A 58 -16.14 -1.64 13.11
CA GLU A 58 -16.45 -0.61 14.09
C GLU A 58 -16.60 -1.23 15.49
N TYR A 59 -15.96 -0.61 16.48
CA TYR A 59 -16.14 -0.99 17.89
C TYR A 59 -16.10 0.23 18.82
N ILE A 60 -16.58 0.05 20.05
CA ILE A 60 -16.58 1.10 21.08
C ILE A 60 -15.50 0.80 22.10
N ASP A 61 -14.54 1.70 22.24
CA ASP A 61 -13.55 1.70 23.30
C ASP A 61 -13.68 2.97 24.13
N ASN A 62 -13.86 2.84 25.44
CA ASN A 62 -13.96 3.96 26.37
C ASN A 62 -14.94 5.07 25.90
N LYS A 63 -16.12 4.66 25.39
CA LYS A 63 -17.18 5.52 24.81
C LYS A 63 -16.81 6.22 23.49
N LYS A 64 -15.66 5.92 22.88
CA LYS A 64 -15.27 6.38 21.56
C LYS A 64 -15.56 5.30 20.53
N ARG A 65 -16.19 5.67 19.41
CA ARG A 65 -16.31 4.80 18.24
C ARG A 65 -14.97 4.81 17.51
N LEU A 66 -14.38 3.64 17.36
CA LEU A 66 -13.13 3.41 16.63
C LEU A 66 -13.41 2.48 15.45
N VAL A 67 -12.63 2.67 14.39
CA VAL A 67 -12.62 1.81 13.21
C VAL A 67 -11.31 1.06 13.20
N ARG A 68 -11.39 -0.26 13.18
CA ARG A 68 -10.26 -1.17 12.99
C ARG A 68 -10.25 -1.63 11.53
N TYR A 69 -9.07 -1.65 10.93
CA TYR A 69 -8.88 -2.16 9.57
C TYR A 69 -8.19 -3.53 9.67
N PRO A 70 -8.86 -4.64 9.31
CA PRO A 70 -8.28 -5.99 9.40
C PRO A 70 -6.97 -6.16 8.62
N PHE A 71 -6.72 -5.32 7.60
CA PHE A 71 -5.42 -5.23 6.91
C PHE A 71 -4.22 -5.19 7.88
N PHE A 72 -4.32 -4.45 8.99
CA PHE A 72 -3.23 -4.33 9.97
C PHE A 72 -3.16 -5.50 10.96
N GLN A 73 -4.07 -6.46 10.88
CA GLN A 73 -4.01 -7.71 11.65
C GLN A 73 -3.28 -8.83 10.89
N ASP A 74 -2.70 -8.52 9.73
CA ASP A 74 -1.98 -9.47 8.90
C ASP A 74 -2.80 -10.76 8.60
N PRO A 75 -3.88 -10.63 7.80
CA PRO A 75 -4.78 -11.74 7.48
C PRO A 75 -4.16 -12.78 6.53
N ILE A 76 -2.96 -12.53 5.99
CA ILE A 76 -2.26 -13.44 5.08
C ILE A 76 -1.36 -14.39 5.87
N ASP A 77 -0.55 -13.87 6.79
CA ASP A 77 0.43 -14.63 7.57
C ASP A 77 -0.03 -14.90 9.02
N ASP A 78 -1.34 -14.92 9.26
CA ASP A 78 -1.98 -15.24 10.54
C ASP A 78 -1.46 -14.40 11.73
N GLY A 79 -1.35 -13.09 11.51
CA GLY A 79 -0.99 -12.14 12.57
C GLY A 79 0.50 -12.02 12.86
N LYS A 80 1.38 -12.60 12.03
CA LYS A 80 2.83 -12.56 12.21
C LYS A 80 3.38 -11.13 12.23
N ASP A 81 2.89 -10.28 11.35
CA ASP A 81 3.27 -8.86 11.22
C ASP A 81 2.15 -7.91 11.68
N ALA A 82 1.22 -8.39 12.51
CA ALA A 82 0.10 -7.61 12.99
C ALA A 82 0.51 -6.43 13.88
N ILE A 83 -0.21 -5.33 13.75
CA ILE A 83 -0.01 -4.09 14.52
C ILE A 83 -1.11 -3.99 15.58
N PHE A 84 -0.71 -3.97 16.86
CA PHE A 84 -1.64 -3.93 17.99
C PHE A 84 -1.59 -2.60 18.75
N GLY A 85 -2.74 -2.18 19.28
CA GLY A 85 -2.84 -1.02 20.20
C GLY A 85 -2.67 0.35 19.55
N LEU A 86 -2.57 0.41 18.22
CA LEU A 86 -2.38 1.65 17.45
C LEU A 86 -3.62 2.02 16.62
N ASP A 87 -4.82 1.55 16.99
CA ASP A 87 -6.05 1.78 16.22
C ASP A 87 -6.29 3.27 15.92
N ILE A 88 -6.13 4.17 16.90
CA ILE A 88 -6.30 5.62 16.69
C ILE A 88 -5.25 6.19 15.70
N PRO A 89 -3.92 5.96 15.87
CA PRO A 89 -2.93 6.32 14.86
C PRO A 89 -3.22 5.75 13.47
N LEU A 90 -3.61 4.49 13.38
CA LEU A 90 -3.91 3.81 12.11
C LEU A 90 -5.13 4.42 11.42
N MET A 91 -6.19 4.76 12.17
CA MET A 91 -7.32 5.53 11.65
C MET A 91 -6.89 6.88 11.07
N ARG A 92 -6.01 7.61 11.76
CA ARG A 92 -5.49 8.88 11.25
C ARG A 92 -4.68 8.70 9.97
N LEU A 93 -3.85 7.66 9.90
CA LEU A 93 -3.11 7.32 8.68
C LEU A 93 -4.06 7.06 7.51
N VAL A 94 -5.08 6.21 7.71
CA VAL A 94 -6.06 5.90 6.66
C VAL A 94 -6.84 7.15 6.23
N HIS A 95 -7.18 8.03 7.17
CA HIS A 95 -7.80 9.32 6.83
C HIS A 95 -6.91 10.22 5.97
N VAL A 96 -5.59 10.25 6.23
CA VAL A 96 -4.64 10.99 5.40
C VAL A 96 -4.58 10.41 3.99
N LEU A 97 -4.52 9.07 3.86
CA LEU A 97 -4.55 8.40 2.56
C LEU A 97 -5.83 8.74 1.78
N ARG A 98 -6.98 8.74 2.46
CA ARG A 98 -8.28 9.12 1.88
C ARG A 98 -8.33 10.59 1.45
N ALA A 99 -7.76 11.50 2.25
CA ALA A 99 -7.79 12.93 1.97
C ALA A 99 -6.88 13.34 0.79
N ALA A 100 -5.80 12.59 0.56
CA ALA A 100 -4.87 12.79 -0.55
C ALA A 100 -5.26 12.03 -1.85
N SER A 101 -6.41 11.35 -1.82
CA SER A 101 -6.93 10.51 -2.90
C SER A 101 -7.84 11.27 -3.88
#